data_AF-A0A1G3L3D2-F1
#
_entry.id   AF-A0A1G3L3D2-F1
#
_cell.length_a   1.000
_cell.length_b   1.000
_cell.length_c   1.000
_cell.angle_alpha   90.00
_cell.angle_beta   90.00
_cell.angle_gamma   90.00
#
_symmetry.space_group_name_H-M   'P 1'
#
loop_
_entity.id
_entity.type
_entity.pdbx_description
1 polymer ?
#
loop_
_entity_poly.entity_id
_entity_poly.type
_entity_poly.pdbx_seq_one_letter_code
_entity_poly.pdbx_strand_id
1 'polypeptide(L)'
;MKAVVLLASYPPEGLNLSKTNLRILSVYGEKDGLSTPEKITRSQALLPRGTAWVEIKGGNHAQFGWYGPQVGDNMAEISRENQQQTILGALIPFLKSID
;
A
#
# COMPACT_ATOMS: atom_id res chain seq x y z
N MET A 1 3.94 18.97 6.17
CA MET A 1 3.28 17.73 5.72
C MET A 1 3.29 16.75 6.90
N LYS A 2 2.14 16.21 7.31
CA LYS A 2 2.03 15.39 8.54
C LYS A 2 2.11 13.87 8.28
N ALA A 3 1.70 13.42 7.10
CA ALA A 3 1.59 12.00 6.78
C ALA A 3 1.70 11.70 5.27
N VAL A 4 1.95 10.43 4.95
CA VAL A 4 1.95 9.85 3.59
C VAL A 4 1.15 8.55 3.61
N VAL A 5 0.35 8.31 2.57
CA VAL A 5 -0.28 7.00 2.32
C VAL A 5 0.30 6.43 1.03
N LEU A 6 0.81 5.20 1.10
CA LEU A 6 1.30 4.43 -0.03
C LEU A 6 0.27 3.34 -0.34
N LEU A 7 -0.42 3.48 -1.47
CA LEU A 7 -1.36 2.47 -1.99
C LEU A 7 -0.69 1.76 -3.15
N ALA A 8 -0.50 0.43 -3.05
CA ALA A 8 0.18 -0.39 -4.04
C ALA A 8 1.48 0.23 -4.56
N SER A 9 2.26 0.84 -3.66
CA SER A 9 3.45 1.61 -4.00
C SER A 9 4.45 1.60 -2.85
N TYR A 10 5.67 1.99 -3.17
CA TYR A 10 6.79 2.08 -2.24
C TYR A 10 7.68 3.27 -2.64
N PRO A 11 8.53 3.78 -1.73
CA PRO A 11 9.48 4.84 -2.07
C PRO A 11 10.33 4.48 -3.29
N PRO A 12 10.55 5.40 -4.23
CA PRO A 12 11.48 5.19 -5.32
C PRO A 12 12.91 5.05 -4.78
N GLU A 13 13.80 4.54 -5.62
CA GLU A 13 15.22 4.43 -5.32
C GLU A 13 15.81 5.81 -4.94
N GLY A 14 16.69 5.82 -3.95
CA GLY A 14 17.31 7.04 -3.42
C GLY A 14 16.45 7.87 -2.46
N LEU A 15 15.15 7.57 -2.31
CA LEU A 15 14.30 8.23 -1.31
C LEU A 15 14.28 7.45 0.00
N ASN A 16 14.90 8.01 1.04
CA ASN A 16 14.89 7.44 2.39
C ASN A 16 14.09 8.34 3.35
N LEU A 17 12.96 7.84 3.84
CA LEU A 17 12.07 8.50 4.78
C LEU A 17 12.22 7.98 6.22
N SER A 18 13.12 7.02 6.48
CA SER A 18 13.27 6.31 7.77
C SER A 18 13.54 7.22 8.97
N LYS A 19 14.14 8.39 8.73
CA LYS A 19 14.47 9.39 9.76
C LYS A 19 13.47 10.53 9.86
N THR A 20 12.36 10.48 9.12
CA THR A 20 11.33 11.51 9.17
C THR A 20 10.36 11.25 10.31
N ASN A 21 9.66 12.31 10.75
CA ASN A 21 8.56 12.22 11.71
C ASN A 21 7.20 12.02 11.01
N LEU A 22 7.20 11.62 9.73
CA LEU A 22 5.97 11.40 8.97
C LEU A 22 5.25 10.16 9.51
N ARG A 23 3.93 10.27 9.68
CA ARG A 23 3.09 9.07 9.81
C ARG A 23 2.90 8.45 8.44
N ILE A 24 3.14 7.15 8.33
CA ILE A 24 3.02 6.44 7.05
C ILE A 24 2.08 5.25 7.20
N LEU A 25 1.15 5.13 6.27
CA LEU A 25 0.35 3.93 6.03
C LEU A 25 0.75 3.35 4.68
N SER A 26 1.12 2.07 4.65
CA SER A 26 1.36 1.32 3.41
C SER A 26 0.31 0.21 3.29
N VAL A 27 -0.46 0.25 2.21
CA VAL A 27 -1.48 -0.74 1.86
C VAL A 27 -1.09 -1.39 0.54
N TYR A 28 -0.98 -2.72 0.52
CA TYR A 28 -0.50 -3.48 -0.65
C TYR A 28 -1.25 -4.80 -0.80
N GLY A 29 -1.29 -5.34 -2.02
CA GLY A 29 -1.96 -6.60 -2.33
C GLY A 29 -1.01 -7.80 -2.27
N GLU A 30 -1.46 -8.92 -1.73
CA GLU A 30 -0.71 -10.19 -1.71
C GLU A 30 -0.41 -10.72 -3.13
N LYS A 31 -1.30 -10.44 -4.09
CA LYS A 31 -1.18 -10.82 -5.50
C LYS A 31 -0.74 -9.67 -6.38
N ASP A 32 -0.26 -8.56 -5.81
CA ASP A 32 0.23 -7.43 -6.60
C ASP A 32 1.45 -7.88 -7.44
N GLY A 33 1.34 -7.82 -8.78
CA GLY A 33 2.42 -8.20 -9.69
C GLY A 33 3.39 -7.06 -10.01
N LEU A 34 3.04 -5.81 -9.69
CA LEU A 34 3.85 -4.63 -10.01
C LEU A 34 4.62 -4.14 -8.78
N SER A 35 3.90 -3.85 -7.71
CA SER A 35 4.41 -3.50 -6.38
C SER A 35 4.39 -4.74 -5.49
N THR A 36 5.14 -5.76 -5.91
CA THR A 36 5.11 -7.09 -5.30
C THR A 36 5.39 -7.06 -3.80
N PRO A 37 4.87 -8.03 -3.01
CA PRO A 37 5.15 -8.13 -1.58
C PRO A 37 6.65 -8.08 -1.26
N GLU A 38 7.51 -8.66 -2.10
CA GLU A 38 8.97 -8.62 -1.91
C GLU A 38 9.53 -7.19 -2.05
N LYS A 39 9.04 -6.41 -3.03
CA LYS A 39 9.42 -5.00 -3.19
C LYS A 39 8.97 -4.18 -1.98
N ILE A 40 7.75 -4.43 -1.49
CA ILE A 40 7.21 -3.80 -0.28
C ILE A 40 8.09 -4.15 0.93
N THR A 41 8.39 -5.43 1.17
CA THR A 41 9.26 -5.86 2.28
C THR A 41 10.63 -5.21 2.23
N ARG A 42 11.26 -5.14 1.04
CA ARG A 42 12.57 -4.46 0.89
C ARG A 42 12.49 -2.97 1.21
N SER A 43 11.37 -2.33 0.91
CA SER A 43 11.18 -0.90 1.15
C SER A 43 10.96 -0.53 2.62
N GLN A 44 10.69 -1.49 3.51
CA GLN A 44 10.48 -1.24 4.94
C GLN A 44 11.64 -0.48 5.58
N ALA A 45 12.88 -0.77 5.17
CA ALA A 45 14.08 -0.09 5.67
C ALA A 45 14.16 1.40 5.28
N LEU A 46 13.39 1.82 4.27
CA LEU A 46 13.32 3.20 3.79
C LEU A 46 12.24 4.03 4.50
N LEU A 47 11.42 3.40 5.34
CA LEU A 47 10.28 4.06 6.00
C LEU A 47 10.49 4.15 7.52
N PRO A 48 9.81 5.08 8.22
CA PRO A 48 9.88 5.17 9.67
C PRO A 48 9.45 3.86 10.33
N ARG A 49 10.04 3.52 11.48
CA ARG A 49 9.69 2.31 12.25
C ARG A 49 8.20 2.26 12.65
N GLY A 50 7.55 3.42 12.78
CA GLY A 50 6.13 3.53 13.09
C GLY A 50 5.19 3.43 11.88
N THR A 51 5.68 2.98 10.72
CA THR A 51 4.83 2.78 9.53
C THR A 51 3.79 1.69 9.80
N ALA A 52 2.53 1.99 9.54
CA ALA A 52 1.45 1.02 9.56
C ALA A 52 1.43 0.26 8.23
N TRP A 53 1.36 -1.07 8.28
CA TRP A 53 1.37 -1.94 7.10
C TRP A 53 0.08 -2.74 7.04
N VAL A 54 -0.58 -2.76 5.89
CA VAL A 54 -1.80 -3.51 5.63
C VAL A 54 -1.64 -4.31 4.35
N GLU A 55 -1.55 -5.62 4.49
CA GLU A 55 -1.60 -6.55 3.36
C GLU A 55 -3.06 -6.92 3.06
N ILE A 56 -3.47 -6.83 1.81
CA ILE A 56 -4.77 -7.28 1.33
C ILE A 56 -4.61 -8.69 0.76
N LYS A 57 -5.06 -9.68 1.53
CA LYS A 57 -5.06 -11.09 1.11
C LYS A 57 -5.92 -11.28 -0.13
N GLY A 58 -5.36 -11.96 -1.13
CA GLY A 58 -5.97 -12.13 -2.46
C GLY A 58 -6.08 -10.86 -3.31
N GLY A 59 -5.65 -9.69 -2.83
CA GLY A 59 -5.74 -8.43 -3.58
C GLY A 59 -4.58 -8.25 -4.58
N ASN A 60 -4.83 -7.60 -5.72
CA ASN A 60 -3.83 -7.33 -6.76
C ASN A 60 -3.58 -5.82 -6.95
N HIS A 61 -2.73 -5.43 -7.90
CA HIS A 61 -2.42 -4.03 -8.17
C HIS A 61 -3.61 -3.27 -8.77
N ALA A 62 -4.24 -3.86 -9.79
CA ALA A 62 -5.23 -3.21 -10.63
C ALA A 62 -6.46 -2.72 -9.85
N GLN A 63 -6.86 -3.47 -8.83
CA GLN A 63 -8.05 -3.16 -8.01
C GLN A 63 -7.84 -2.02 -7.00
N PHE A 64 -6.61 -1.49 -6.85
CA PHE A 64 -6.41 -0.19 -6.20
C PHE A 64 -6.93 0.97 -7.06
N GLY A 65 -7.07 0.77 -8.37
CA GLY A 65 -7.77 1.65 -9.29
C GLY A 65 -9.08 1.04 -9.82
N TRP A 66 -9.58 1.62 -10.90
CA TRP A 66 -10.77 1.16 -11.61
C TRP A 66 -10.53 1.20 -13.13
N TYR A 67 -9.51 0.48 -13.59
CA TYR A 67 -9.12 0.47 -15.01
C TYR A 67 -9.09 -0.92 -15.64
N GLY A 68 -9.49 -1.96 -14.89
CA GLY A 68 -9.46 -3.35 -15.36
C GLY A 68 -8.06 -3.99 -15.25
N PRO A 69 -7.87 -5.19 -15.82
CA PRO A 69 -6.59 -5.91 -15.74
C PRO A 69 -5.41 -5.11 -16.30
N GLN A 70 -4.24 -5.25 -15.68
CA GLN A 70 -2.99 -4.60 -16.12
C GLN A 70 -1.96 -5.63 -16.55
N VAL A 71 -1.22 -5.32 -17.62
CA VAL A 71 -0.05 -6.11 -18.03
C VAL A 71 1.00 -6.09 -16.91
N GLY A 72 1.42 -7.29 -16.50
CA GLY A 72 2.39 -7.48 -15.41
C GLY A 72 1.78 -7.55 -14.00
N ASP A 73 0.47 -7.36 -13.85
CA ASP A 73 -0.24 -7.69 -12.60
C ASP A 73 -0.70 -9.14 -12.60
N ASN A 74 -1.02 -9.67 -11.41
CA ASN A 74 -1.68 -10.96 -11.30
C ASN A 74 -3.20 -10.80 -11.19
N MET A 75 -3.94 -11.89 -11.35
CA MET A 75 -5.36 -11.93 -11.05
C MET A 75 -5.59 -11.87 -9.53
N ALA A 76 -6.53 -11.02 -9.11
CA ALA A 76 -7.01 -11.03 -7.73
C ALA A 76 -7.87 -12.28 -7.45
N GLU A 77 -7.86 -12.71 -6.20
CA GLU A 77 -8.71 -13.78 -5.65
C GLU A 77 -9.96 -13.23 -4.95
N ILE A 78 -10.00 -11.92 -4.71
CA ILE A 78 -11.15 -11.20 -4.14
C ILE A 78 -11.70 -10.19 -5.13
N SER A 79 -12.99 -9.86 -4.98
CA SER A 79 -13.60 -8.80 -5.78
C SER A 79 -12.96 -7.45 -5.50
N ARG A 80 -13.07 -6.55 -6.48
CA ARG A 80 -12.61 -5.17 -6.36
C ARG A 80 -13.28 -4.46 -5.20
N GLU A 81 -14.59 -4.68 -5.02
CA GLU A 81 -15.37 -4.10 -3.95
C GLU A 81 -14.78 -4.52 -2.59
N ASN A 82 -14.48 -5.80 -2.40
CA ASN A 82 -13.87 -6.29 -1.17
C ASN A 82 -12.49 -5.67 -0.93
N GLN A 83 -11.65 -5.62 -1.97
CA GLN A 83 -10.33 -4.97 -1.87
C GLN A 83 -10.45 -3.49 -1.51
N GLN A 84 -11.34 -2.74 -2.16
CA GLN A 84 -11.55 -1.33 -1.89
C GLN A 84 -12.16 -1.08 -0.51
N GLN A 85 -13.02 -1.97 -0.01
CA GLN A 85 -13.49 -1.90 1.38
C GLN A 85 -12.34 -2.08 2.38
N THR A 86 -11.40 -3.00 2.12
CA THR A 86 -10.19 -3.14 2.96
C THR A 86 -9.33 -1.86 2.93
N ILE A 87 -9.15 -1.26 1.75
CA ILE A 87 -8.43 0.01 1.61
C ILE A 87 -9.11 1.11 2.43
N LEU A 88 -10.43 1.28 2.31
CA LEU A 88 -11.19 2.28 3.07
C LEU A 88 -11.12 2.02 4.58
N GLY A 89 -11.21 0.76 5.00
CA GLY A 89 -11.08 0.34 6.39
C GLY A 89 -9.73 0.67 7.03
N ALA A 90 -8.65 0.70 6.24
CA ALA A 90 -7.34 1.15 6.70
C ALA A 90 -7.17 2.67 6.62
N LEU A 91 -7.61 3.26 5.50
CA LEU A 91 -7.37 4.67 5.19
C LEU A 91 -8.17 5.62 6.09
N ILE A 92 -9.46 5.36 6.32
CA ILE A 92 -10.32 6.27 7.07
C ILE A 92 -9.85 6.41 8.54
N PRO A 93 -9.59 5.32 9.29
CA PRO A 93 -9.06 5.44 10.66
C PRO A 93 -7.69 6.11 10.70
N PHE A 94 -6.81 5.81 9.73
CA PHE A 94 -5.50 6.46 9.65
C PHE A 94 -5.63 7.97 9.47
N LEU A 95 -6.46 8.44 8.53
CA LEU A 95 -6.71 9.86 8.31
C LEU A 95 -7.27 10.55 9.55
N LYS A 96 -8.23 9.92 10.25
CA LYS A 96 -8.78 10.42 11.51
C LYS A 96 -7.75 10.47 12.66
N SER A 97 -6.65 9.73 12.54
CA SER A 97 -5.59 9.74 13.56
C SER A 97 -4.56 10.86 13.37
N ILE A 98 -4.56 11.56 12.22
CA ILE A 98 -3.53 12.54 11.82
C ILE A 98 -3.78 13.95 12.37
N ASP A 99 -4.87 14.13 13.12
CA ASP A 99 -5.21 15.38 13.81
C ASP A 99 -4.09 15.84 14.76
#